data_AF-A0A6B3N4R6-F1
#
_entry.id   AF-A0A6B3N4R6-F1
#
_cell.length_a   1.000
_cell.length_b   1.000
_cell.length_c   1.000
_cell.angle_alpha   90.00
_cell.angle_beta   90.00
_cell.angle_gamma   90.00
#
_symmetry.space_group_name_H-M   'P 1'
#
loop_
_entity.id
_entity.type
_entity.pdbx_description
1 polymer ?
#
loop_
_entity_poly.entity_id
_entity_poly.type
_entity_poly.pdbx_seq_one_letter_code
_entity_poly.pdbx_strand_id
1 'polypeptide(L)' 'MIIVSDTSPINNLAAINELHLLQQLYQTVIIPEAVYRELTDPDFPVAGGTEVQTFEWIQTRSAQGVTS' A
#
# COMPACT_ATOMS: atom_id res chain seq x y z
N MET A 1 9.58 -9.81 -0.20
CA MET A 1 8.12 -9.78 -0.47
C MET A 1 7.35 -9.86 0.84
N ILE A 2 6.51 -8.85 1.11
CA ILE A 2 5.61 -8.80 2.27
C ILE A 2 4.19 -8.44 1.83
N ILE A 3 3.20 -8.76 2.67
CA ILE A 3 1.81 -8.30 2.50
C ILE A 3 1.52 -7.26 3.58
N VAL A 4 1.06 -6.08 3.17
CA VAL A 4 0.66 -4.98 4.07
C VAL A 4 -0.85 -4.86 4.03
N SER A 5 -1.52 -5.31 5.09
CA SER A 5 -3.00 -5.38 5.16
C SER A 5 -3.66 -4.17 5.81
N ASP A 6 -2.89 -3.14 6.15
CA ASP A 6 -3.34 -1.93 6.81
C ASP A 6 -2.81 -0.72 6.04
N THR A 7 -3.53 0.40 6.05
CA THR A 7 -3.11 1.63 5.38
C THR A 7 -2.03 2.39 6.15
N SER A 8 -1.96 2.21 7.48
CA SER A 8 -1.10 2.98 8.36
C SER A 8 0.41 2.87 8.05
N PRO A 9 1.01 1.72 7.70
CA PRO A 9 2.44 1.67 7.36
C PRO A 9 2.77 2.44 6.09
N ILE A 10 1.86 2.45 5.11
CA ILE A 10 2.06 3.15 3.83
C ILE A 10 1.86 4.64 4.01
N ASN A 11 0.75 5.03 4.63
CA ASN A 11 0.40 6.43 4.89
C ASN A 11 1.47 7.11 5.75
N ASN A 12 1.87 6.51 6.87
CA ASN A 12 2.85 7.11 7.77
C ASN A 12 4.22 7.29 7.12
N LEU A 13 4.69 6.31 6.34
CA LEU A 13 5.98 6.43 5.64
C LEU A 13 5.90 7.44 4.50
N ALA A 14 4.81 7.45 3.73
CA ALA A 14 4.62 8.43 2.67
C ALA A 14 4.51 9.85 3.23
N ALA A 15 3.84 10.05 4.36
CA ALA A 15 3.68 11.36 5.01
C ALA A 15 5.03 11.99 5.42
N ILE A 16 6.05 11.16 5.65
CA ILE A 16 7.42 11.61 5.95
C ILE A 16 8.40 11.46 4.77
N ASN A 17 7.92 11.12 3.57
CA ASN A 17 8.71 10.87 2.35
C ASN A 17 9.66 9.66 2.41
N GLU A 18 9.40 8.70 3.30
CA GLU A 18 10.23 7.51 3.54
C GLU A 18 9.60 6.21 2.99
N LEU A 19 8.58 6.29 2.13
CA LEU A 19 7.93 5.11 1.57
C LEU A 19 8.91 4.18 0.81
N HIS A 20 9.96 4.76 0.24
CA HIS A 20 11.02 4.03 -0.48
C HIS A 20 11.76 3.00 0.40
N LEU A 21 11.72 3.15 1.74
CA LEU A 21 12.30 2.16 2.67
C LEU A 21 11.67 0.78 2.50
N LEU A 22 10.36 0.72 2.19
CA LEU A 22 9.70 -0.56 1.93
C LEU A 22 10.27 -1.25 0.68
N GLN A 23 10.61 -0.48 -0.35
CA GLN A 23 11.26 -1.00 -1.55
C GLN A 23 12.65 -1.55 -1.23
N GLN A 24 13.46 -0.82 -0.45
CA GLN A 24 14.81 -1.25 -0.08
C GLN A 24 14.80 -2.56 0.73
N LEU A 25 13.85 -2.68 1.66
CA LEU A 25 13.76 -3.82 2.57
C LEU A 25 13.15 -5.06 1.90
N TYR A 26 12.13 -4.88 1.05
CA TYR A 26 11.29 -5.99 0.60
C TYR A 26 11.21 -6.18 -0.91
N GLN A 27 11.79 -5.25 -1.68
CA GLN A 27 11.84 -5.17 -3.15
C GLN A 27 10.47 -5.03 -3.82
N THR A 28 9.46 -5.73 -3.30
CA THR A 28 8.06 -5.70 -3.71
C THR A 28 7.18 -5.79 -2.47
N VAL A 29 6.18 -4.93 -2.43
CA VAL A 29 5.12 -4.93 -1.41
C VAL A 29 3.81 -5.29 -2.08
N ILE A 30 3.07 -6.20 -1.45
CA ILE A 30 1.71 -6.54 -1.87
C ILE A 30 0.73 -5.85 -0.92
N ILE A 31 -0.25 -5.16 -1.49
CA ILE A 31 -1.37 -4.59 -0.73
C ILE A 31 -2.68 -5.27 -1.14
N PRO A 32 -3.60 -5.56 -0.21
CA PRO A 32 -4.96 -5.95 -0.54
C PRO A 32 -5.68 -4.85 -1.33
N GLU A 33 -6.64 -5.25 -2.18
CA GLU A 33 -7.53 -4.29 -2.86
C GLU A 33 -8.24 -3.32 -1.89
N ALA A 34 -8.58 -3.78 -0.68
CA ALA A 34 -9.20 -2.92 0.33
C ALA A 34 -8.27 -1.77 0.76
N VAL A 35 -6.99 -2.08 1.00
CA VAL A 35 -5.96 -1.09 1.36
C VAL A 35 -5.73 -0.12 0.21
N TYR A 36 -5.67 -0.61 -1.02
CA TYR A 36 -5.56 0.25 -2.20
C TYR A 36 -6.73 1.24 -2.26
N ARG A 37 -7.98 0.74 -2.15
CA ARG A 37 -9.18 1.59 -2.23
C ARG A 37 -9.21 2.68 -1.15
N GLU A 38 -8.85 2.33 0.09
CA GLU A 38 -8.80 3.27 1.20
C GLU A 38 -7.74 4.37 0.99
N LEU A 39 -6.54 4.01 0.50
CA LEU A 39 -5.48 4.98 0.23
C LEU A 39 -5.75 5.87 -0.99
N THR A 40 -6.59 5.42 -1.91
CA THR A 40 -6.93 6.15 -3.15
C THR A 40 -8.32 6.79 -3.11
N ASP A 41 -8.96 6.87 -1.93
CA ASP A 41 -10.28 7.47 -1.79
C ASP A 41 -10.22 8.98 -2.14
N PRO A 42 -10.95 9.46 -3.17
CA PRO A 42 -10.92 10.85 -3.58
C PRO A 42 -11.54 11.80 -2.54
N ASP A 43 -12.43 11.30 -1.68
CA ASP A 43 -13.07 12.10 -0.63
C ASP A 43 -12.16 12.23 0.61
N PHE A 44 -11.17 11.35 0.76
CA PHE A 44 -10.24 11.29 1.88
C PHE A 44 -8.78 11.18 1.41
N PRO A 45 -8.20 12.24 0.82
CA PRO A 45 -6.83 12.20 0.34
C PRO A 45 -5.84 12.02 1.51
N VAL A 46 -5.00 10.99 1.40
CA VAL A 46 -3.95 10.65 2.35
C VAL A 46 -2.60 10.51 1.66
N ALA A 47 -1.52 10.55 2.43
CA ALA A 47 -0.19 10.30 1.89
C ALA A 47 -0.08 8.84 1.40
N GLY A 48 0.68 8.61 0.34
CA GLY A 48 0.86 7.28 -0.24
C GLY A 48 -0.18 6.94 -1.31
N GLY A 49 -1.28 7.70 -1.42
CA GLY A 49 -2.33 7.45 -2.41
C GLY A 49 -1.85 7.53 -3.86
N THR A 50 -0.95 8.47 -4.18
CA THR A 50 -0.36 8.57 -5.53
C THR A 50 0.66 7.46 -5.77
N GLU A 51 1.45 7.14 -4.75
CA GLU A 51 2.54 6.17 -4.83
C GLU A 51 1.99 4.75 -5.04
N VAL A 52 0.92 4.36 -4.35
CA VAL A 52 0.29 3.04 -4.58
C VAL A 52 -0.33 2.90 -5.97
N GLN A 53 -0.56 4.01 -6.69
CA GLN A 53 -1.05 4.01 -8.07
C GLN A 53 0.06 4.04 -9.13
N THR A 54 1.28 4.49 -8.76
CA THR A 54 2.33 4.82 -9.73
C THR A 54 3.61 4.01 -9.54
N PHE A 55 3.85 3.46 -8.36
CA PHE A 55 5.05 2.68 -8.08
C PHE A 55 4.84 1.21 -8.44
N GLU A 56 5.54 0.76 -9.48
CA GLU A 56 5.53 -0.63 -9.98
C GLU A 56 5.88 -1.69 -8.93
N TRP A 57 6.63 -1.32 -7.88
CA TRP A 57 7.02 -2.22 -6.81
C TRP A 57 5.93 -2.43 -5.75
N ILE A 58 4.83 -1.67 -5.81
CA ILE A 58 3.63 -1.85 -5.01
C ILE A 58 2.59 -2.57 -5.86
N GLN A 59 2.26 -3.79 -5.49
CA GLN A 59 1.33 -4.64 -6.24
C GLN A 59 0.03 -4.83 -5.48
N THR A 60 -1.09 -4.51 -6.12
CA THR A 60 -2.41 -4.80 -5.55
C THR A 60 -2.80 -6.25 -5.83
N ARG A 61 -3.26 -6.97 -4.80
CA ARG A 61 -3.81 -8.33 -4.95
C ARG A 61 -5.14 -8.48 -4.22
N SER A 62 -6.02 -9.30 -4.78
CA SER A 62 -7.24 -9.70 -4.09
C SER A 62 -6.89 -10.56 -2.88
N ALA A 63 -7.39 -10.19 -1.69
CA ALA A 63 -7.31 -11.06 -0.52
C ALA A 63 -8.35 -12.17 -0.70
N GLN A 64 -7.90 -13.35 -1.13
CA GLN A 64 -8.74 -14.54 -1.10
C GLN A 64 -8.95 -14.90 0.37
N GLY A 65 -10.12 -14.53 0.90
CA GLY A 65 -10.54 -14.98 2.22
C GLY A 65 -10.48 -16.49 2.25
N VAL A 66 -9.81 -17.05 3.25
CA VAL A 66 -9.96 -18.46 3.60
C VAL A 66 -11.40 -18.61 4.09
N THR A 67 -12.35 -18.86 3.20
CA THR A 67 -13.68 -19.35 3.59
C THR A 67 -13.45 -20.74 4.17
N SER A 68 -13.43 -20.80 5.51
CA SER A 68 -13.50 -22.04 6.29
C SER A 68 -14.94 -22.53 6.34
#